data_AF-A0A376NNF2-F1
#
_entry.id   AF-A0A376NNF2-F1
#
_cell.length_a   1.000
_cell.length_b   1.000
_cell.length_c   1.000
_cell.angle_alpha   90.00
_cell.angle_beta   90.00
_cell.angle_gamma   90.00
#
_symmetry.space_group_name_H-M   'P 1'
#
loop_
_entity.id
_entity.type
_entity.pdbx_description
1 polymer ?
#
loop_
_entity_poly.entity_id
_entity_poly.type
_entity_poly.pdbx_seq_one_letter_code
_entity_poly.pdbx_strand_id
1 'polypeptide(L)' 'MARHVGELDDISHTIWGIIRHWLPASGEKMRKAPILFHYTNLAEGVTEQRLETDVYVPLA' A
#
# COMPACT_ATOMS: atom_id res chain seq x y z
N MET A 1 6.39 -4.41 3.18
CA MET A 1 4.96 -4.01 3.30
C MET A 1 4.95 -2.55 3.72
N ALA A 2 3.98 -1.78 3.21
CA ALA A 2 3.73 -0.40 3.63
C ALA A 2 2.29 -0.29 4.11
N ARG A 3 2.03 0.57 5.10
CA ARG A 3 0.68 0.85 5.58
C ARG A 3 0.19 2.16 5.00
N HIS A 4 -0.96 2.11 4.33
CA HIS A 4 -1.77 3.28 4.01
C HIS A 4 -2.73 3.55 5.17
N VAL A 5 -2.81 4.81 5.59
CA VAL A 5 -3.79 5.30 6.55
C VAL A 5 -4.55 6.44 5.89
N GLY A 6 -5.86 6.26 5.71
CA GLY A 6 -6.71 7.23 5.00
C GLY A 6 -7.66 6.59 4.01
N GLU A 7 -8.23 7.44 3.16
CA GLU A 7 -9.25 7.09 2.18
C GLU A 7 -8.71 6.13 1.12
N LEU A 8 -9.51 5.13 0.73
CA LEU A 8 -9.07 4.13 -0.22
C LEU A 8 -8.73 4.71 -1.60
N ASP A 9 -9.37 5.81 -1.98
CA ASP A 9 -9.09 6.54 -3.24
C ASP A 9 -7.65 7.10 -3.28
N ASP A 10 -7.08 7.41 -2.12
CA ASP A 10 -5.72 7.95 -1.98
C ASP A 10 -4.64 6.86 -1.88
N ILE A 11 -4.99 5.57 -1.87
CA ILE A 11 -4.02 4.47 -1.73
C ILE A 11 -2.98 4.47 -2.85
N SER A 12 -3.33 5.01 -4.02
CA SER A 12 -2.43 5.17 -5.15
C SER A 12 -1.20 6.02 -4.80
N HIS A 13 -1.32 7.02 -3.94
CA HIS A 13 -0.19 7.82 -3.47
C HIS A 13 0.83 6.99 -2.69
N THR A 14 0.36 6.08 -1.84
CA THR A 14 1.22 5.13 -1.12
C THR A 14 1.96 4.22 -2.10
N ILE A 15 1.27 3.68 -3.11
CA ILE A 15 1.87 2.83 -4.14
C ILE A 15 2.93 3.61 -4.93
N TRP A 16 2.63 4.84 -5.35
CA TRP A 16 3.57 5.70 -6.05
C TRP A 16 4.81 6.01 -5.21
N GLY A 17 4.64 6.22 -3.90
CA GLY A 17 5.76 6.39 -2.98
C GLY A 17 6.68 5.18 -2.94
N ILE A 18 6.11 3.96 -2.92
CA ILE A 18 6.90 2.73 -2.96
C ILE A 18 7.64 2.61 -4.30
N ILE A 19 6.93 2.76 -5.43
CA ILE A 19 7.50 2.52 -6.76
C ILE A 19 8.55 3.57 -7.14
N ARG A 20 8.32 4.85 -6.83
CA ARG A 20 9.22 5.94 -7.27
C ARG A 20 10.35 6.25 -6.31
N HIS A 21 10.17 5.98 -5.01
CA HIS A 21 11.14 6.40 -4.00
C HIS A 21 11.75 5.20 -3.28
N TRP A 22 10.94 4.37 -2.63
CA TRP A 22 11.47 3.28 -1.82
C TRP A 22 12.12 2.18 -2.66
N LEU A 23 11.47 1.73 -3.74
CA LEU A 23 11.96 0.62 -4.56
C LEU A 23 13.34 0.94 -5.19
N PRO A 24 13.55 2.11 -5.84
CA PRO A 24 14.87 2.46 -6.36
C PRO A 24 15.92 2.66 -5.26
N ALA A 25 15.55 3.23 -4.11
CA ALA A 25 16.48 3.49 -3.00
C ALA A 25 16.89 2.21 -2.24
N SER A 26 16.00 1.22 -2.18
CA SER A 26 16.25 -0.05 -1.48
C SER A 26 17.14 -1.02 -2.28
N GLY A 27 17.26 -0.84 -3.60
CA GLY A 27 17.93 -1.79 -4.49
C GLY A 27 17.10 -3.05 -4.79
N GLU A 28 15.91 -3.17 -4.21
CA GLU A 28 14.97 -4.25 -4.43
C GLU A 28 14.40 -4.20 -5.85
N LYS A 29 13.96 -5.36 -6.34
CA LYS A 29 13.31 -5.48 -7.65
C LYS A 29 11.90 -6.02 -7.48
N MET A 30 10.96 -5.47 -8.24
CA MET A 30 9.60 -5.98 -8.29
C MET A 30 9.53 -7.18 -9.24
N ARG A 31 8.91 -8.29 -8.81
CA ARG A 31 8.60 -9.41 -9.72
C ARG A 31 7.28 -9.20 -10.43
N LYS A 32 7.05 -9.96 -11.50
CA LYS A 32 5.78 -9.97 -12.23
C LYS A 32 4.71 -10.76 -11.45
N ALA A 33 4.11 -10.09 -10.47
CA ALA A 33 3.00 -10.58 -9.67
C ALA A 33 2.10 -9.40 -9.24
N PRO A 34 0.86 -9.65 -8.81
CA PRO A 34 -0.02 -8.58 -8.34
C PRO A 34 0.48 -7.98 -7.02
N ILE A 35 0.21 -6.69 -6.83
CA ILE A 35 0.24 -6.05 -5.51
C ILE A 35 -0.98 -6.54 -4.74
N LEU A 36 -0.80 -6.91 -3.47
CA LEU A 36 -1.89 -7.33 -2.60
C LEU A 36 -2.25 -6.23 -1.61
N PHE A 37 -3.55 -6.07 -1.38
CA PHE A 37 -4.12 -5.15 -0.41
C PHE A 37 -4.77 -5.96 0.71
N HIS A 38 -4.44 -5.62 1.94
CA HIS A 38 -5.05 -6.23 3.12
C HIS A 38 -5.67 -5.13 3.97
N TYR A 39 -7.00 -5.03 3.93
CA TYR A 39 -7.79 -4.09 4.72
C TYR A 39 -7.80 -4.59 6.17
N THR A 40 -7.20 -3.82 7.09
CA THR A 40 -6.94 -4.31 8.45
C THR A 40 -8.07 -3.98 9.42
N ASN A 41 -8.80 -2.88 9.18
CA ASN A 41 -9.83 -2.37 10.07
C ASN A 41 -11.12 -1.94 9.33
N LEU A 42 -11.36 -2.48 8.13
CA LEU A 42 -12.56 -2.19 7.36
C LEU A 42 -13.79 -2.79 8.06
N ALA A 43 -14.54 -1.94 8.76
CA ALA A 43 -15.73 -2.30 9.52
C ALA A 43 -16.76 -1.16 9.47
N GLU A 44 -18.03 -1.49 9.70
CA GLU A 44 -19.09 -0.48 9.80
C GLU A 44 -18.78 0.55 10.91
N GLY A 45 -19.02 1.82 10.62
CA GLY A 45 -18.78 2.93 11.56
C GLY A 45 -17.34 3.45 11.62
N VAL A 46 -16.39 2.84 10.91
CA VAL A 46 -15.04 3.41 10.72
C VAL A 46 -15.10 4.51 9.66
N THR A 47 -14.61 5.70 10.01
CA THR A 47 -14.51 6.83 9.07
C THR A 47 -13.37 6.58 8.08
N GLU A 48 -13.53 6.98 6.81
CA GLU A 48 -12.56 6.72 5.75
C GLU A 48 -11.15 7.21 6.08
N GLN A 49 -11.00 8.35 6.76
CA GLN A 49 -9.69 8.90 7.18
C GLN A 49 -8.95 8.04 8.22
N ARG A 50 -9.62 7.04 8.79
CA ARG A 50 -9.05 6.10 9.78
C ARG A 50 -8.88 4.70 9.22
N LEU A 51 -9.24 4.46 7.95
CA LEU A 51 -9.02 3.17 7.34
C LEU A 51 -7.52 2.89 7.22
N GLU A 52 -7.17 1.64 7.51
CA GLU A 52 -5.81 1.12 7.41
C GLU A 52 -5.78 0.01 6.37
N THR A 53 -4.87 0.12 5.41
CA THR A 53 -4.66 -0.90 4.39
C THR A 53 -3.18 -1.21 4.26
N ASP A 54 -2.84 -2.48 4.43
CA ASP A 54 -1.48 -2.97 4.20
C ASP A 54 -1.29 -3.28 2.71
N VAL A 55 -0.25 -2.68 2.14
CA VAL A 55 0.14 -2.82 0.73
C VAL A 55 1.39 -3.71 0.64
N TYR A 56 1.25 -4.83 -0.07
CA TYR A 56 2.34 -5.78 -0.31
C TYR A 56 2.79 -5.72 -1.77
N VAL A 57 3.99 -5.16 -1.98
CA VAL A 57 4.66 -5.20 -3.28
C VAL A 57 5.41 -6.53 -3.43
N PRO A 58 5.21 -7.25 -4.53
CA PRO A 58 5.88 -8.52 -4.76
C PRO A 58 7.33 -8.28 -5.19
N LEU A 59 8.27 -8.63 -4.33
CA LEU A 59 9.70 -8.56 -4.61
C LEU A 59 10.22 -9.84 -5.29
N ALA A 60 11.31 -9.70 -6.04
CA ALA A 60 11.95 -10.74 -6.84
C ALA A 60 13.00 -11.55 -6.06
#